data_AF-A0A833H0S5-F1
#
_entry.id   AF-A0A833H0S5-F1
#
_cell.length_a   1.000
_cell.length_b   1.000
_cell.length_c   1.000
_cell.angle_alpha   90.00
_cell.angle_beta   90.00
_cell.angle_gamma   90.00
#
_symmetry.space_group_name_H-M   'P 1'
#
loop_
_entity.id
_entity.type
_entity.pdbx_description
1 polymer ?
#
loop_
_entity_poly.entity_id
_entity_poly.type
_entity_poly.pdbx_seq_one_letter_code
_entity_poly.pdbx_strand_id
1 'polypeptide(L)'
;MQTLSNESVLSTSSALMAPALELPANRIGRQNRCTVAETISFTGTGIHTAGATTLRIHPAAPGTGLILQSTSPSLGIIPISPLSVTETAQAVTLSNGSWKVHTVEHVLCAMAVAGITDAILELDGTEIPILDGAAGELYRGIMAAGVQESDVVVEPIRLSAPVWVVKDDKYLVAIPADDFRVTYTIDFPHPELKGKTYHGLLNSEIMEQEILEARTFGFLKDVEELRKRGLGMGASLENAVVLTDTGYLNDDLRYPDECLRHKVLDLIGDLYLLGRPLMAHIIAFRAGHALDVALGRNIIANLSGDELAGRRN
;
A
#
# COMPACT_ATOMS: atom_id res chain seq x y z
N MET A 1 -7.94 -61.47 39.24
CA MET A 1 -8.33 -60.04 39.39
C MET A 1 -7.29 -59.23 38.63
N GLN A 2 -7.63 -58.81 37.42
CA GLN A 2 -6.84 -57.88 36.60
C GLN A 2 -7.20 -56.45 36.99
N THR A 3 -6.17 -55.63 37.20
CA THR A 3 -6.18 -54.17 37.41
C THR A 3 -4.80 -53.74 36.88
N LEU A 4 -4.58 -52.73 36.04
CA LEU A 4 -5.20 -51.42 35.86
C LEU A 4 -5.00 -50.98 34.40
N SER A 5 -5.95 -50.20 33.91
CA SER A 5 -5.95 -49.52 32.62
C SER A 5 -5.02 -48.29 32.63
N ASN A 6 -4.21 -48.16 31.58
CA ASN A 6 -3.46 -46.95 31.24
C ASN A 6 -4.40 -45.96 30.53
N GLU A 7 -4.63 -44.80 31.12
CA GLU A 7 -5.06 -43.60 30.40
C GLU A 7 -4.01 -42.50 30.60
N SER A 8 -3.26 -42.22 29.53
CA SER A 8 -2.38 -41.06 29.45
C SER A 8 -3.21 -39.84 29.04
N VAL A 9 -3.40 -38.90 29.97
CA VAL A 9 -3.99 -37.60 29.69
C VAL A 9 -2.98 -36.77 28.88
N LEU A 10 -3.37 -36.44 27.64
CA LEU A 10 -2.71 -35.45 26.81
C LEU A 10 -2.84 -34.07 27.45
N SER A 11 -1.71 -33.49 27.83
CA SER A 11 -1.57 -32.08 28.22
C SER A 11 -1.74 -31.20 26.97
N THR A 12 -2.90 -30.57 26.82
CA THR A 12 -3.09 -29.46 25.88
C THR A 12 -2.43 -28.21 26.45
N SER A 13 -1.23 -27.91 25.96
CA SER A 13 -0.60 -26.60 26.14
C SER A 13 -1.45 -25.57 25.39
N SER A 14 -2.24 -24.76 26.12
CA SER A 14 -2.82 -23.55 25.54
C SER A 14 -1.67 -22.60 25.20
N ALA A 15 -1.38 -22.43 23.92
CA ALA A 15 -0.56 -21.33 23.47
C ALA A 15 -1.25 -20.03 23.94
N LEU A 16 -0.61 -19.33 24.88
CA LEU A 16 -0.99 -17.97 25.24
C LEU A 16 -0.88 -17.15 23.95
N MET A 17 -2.03 -16.79 23.35
CA MET A 17 -2.04 -15.82 22.27
C MET A 17 -1.47 -14.52 22.85
N ALA A 18 -0.45 -13.98 22.20
CA ALA A 18 0.05 -12.65 22.52
C ALA A 18 -1.14 -11.66 22.50
N PRO A 19 -1.21 -10.71 23.45
CA PRO A 19 -2.28 -9.71 23.42
C PRO A 19 -2.27 -9.01 22.07
N ALA A 20 -3.44 -8.94 21.42
CA ALA A 20 -3.59 -8.21 20.18
C ALA A 20 -3.16 -6.75 20.42
N LEU A 21 -2.17 -6.26 19.69
CA LEU A 21 -1.81 -4.85 19.75
C LEU A 21 -3.01 -3.99 19.35
N GLU A 22 -3.40 -3.05 20.21
CA GLU A 22 -4.46 -2.09 19.93
C GLU A 22 -4.05 -1.12 18.80
N LEU A 23 -4.98 -0.86 17.87
CA LEU A 23 -4.82 0.10 16.78
C LEU A 23 -5.41 1.46 17.18
N PRO A 24 -4.80 2.59 16.82
CA PRO A 24 -5.37 3.90 17.14
C PRO A 24 -6.59 4.21 16.28
N ALA A 25 -7.68 4.65 16.91
CA ALA A 25 -8.96 4.86 16.23
C ALA A 25 -8.97 6.02 15.21
N ASN A 26 -8.01 6.94 15.25
CA ASN A 26 -7.99 8.17 14.45
C ASN A 26 -6.89 8.21 13.38
N ARG A 27 -6.09 7.15 13.22
CA ARG A 27 -5.00 7.10 12.25
C ARG A 27 -4.84 5.72 11.63
N ILE A 28 -4.18 5.66 10.47
CA ILE A 28 -3.73 4.41 9.87
C ILE A 28 -2.39 4.01 10.50
N GLY A 29 -2.22 2.73 10.82
CA GLY A 29 -1.01 2.13 11.37
C GLY A 29 -0.99 2.10 12.91
N ARG A 30 0.20 1.90 13.49
CA ARG A 30 0.42 1.65 14.93
C ARG A 30 1.19 2.78 15.60
N GLN A 31 1.11 2.92 16.92
CA GLN A 31 1.75 4.01 17.66
C GLN A 31 3.27 3.96 17.59
N ASN A 32 3.88 2.80 17.84
CA ASN A 32 5.33 2.66 17.81
C ASN A 32 5.81 2.04 16.49
N ARG A 33 7.13 2.10 16.28
CA ARG A 33 7.79 1.51 15.13
C ARG A 33 7.61 0.01 15.17
N CYS A 34 7.20 -0.54 14.04
CA CYS A 34 6.93 -1.96 13.89
C CYS A 34 7.65 -2.54 12.67
N THR A 35 7.99 -3.82 12.79
CA THR A 35 8.51 -4.67 11.72
C THR A 35 7.69 -5.96 11.67
N VAL A 36 7.81 -6.76 10.61
CA VAL A 36 7.33 -8.15 10.62
C VAL A 36 8.14 -8.97 11.62
N ALA A 37 7.52 -9.94 12.29
CA ALA A 37 8.19 -10.81 13.26
C ALA A 37 8.95 -11.95 12.54
N GLU A 38 8.36 -12.52 11.50
CA GLU A 38 8.98 -13.52 10.64
C GLU A 38 9.09 -13.04 9.19
N THR A 39 9.97 -13.67 8.40
CA THR A 39 10.03 -13.40 6.96
C THR A 39 8.81 -14.00 6.26
N ILE A 40 8.14 -13.19 5.45
CA ILE A 40 6.96 -13.55 4.65
C ILE A 40 7.31 -13.43 3.16
N SER A 41 6.77 -14.33 2.33
CA SER A 41 7.04 -14.38 0.88
C SER A 41 5.73 -14.36 0.08
N PHE A 42 5.69 -13.55 -0.97
CA PHE A 42 4.62 -13.48 -1.96
C PHE A 42 5.20 -13.74 -3.34
N THR A 43 4.69 -14.75 -4.04
CA THR A 43 5.14 -15.10 -5.39
C THR A 43 3.99 -14.96 -6.36
N GLY A 44 4.26 -14.34 -7.52
CA GLY A 44 3.27 -14.16 -8.55
C GLY A 44 3.87 -13.54 -9.79
N THR A 45 3.06 -12.73 -10.47
CA THR A 45 3.43 -12.08 -11.72
C THR A 45 3.23 -10.57 -11.59
N GLY A 46 4.09 -9.77 -12.21
CA GLY A 46 3.88 -8.33 -12.32
C GLY A 46 2.74 -7.99 -13.28
N ILE A 47 1.88 -7.04 -12.92
CA ILE A 47 0.72 -6.67 -13.75
C ILE A 47 1.14 -6.06 -15.09
N HIS A 48 2.22 -5.30 -15.12
CA HIS A 48 2.68 -4.63 -16.33
C HIS A 48 3.66 -5.47 -17.13
N THR A 49 4.66 -6.04 -16.48
CA THR A 49 5.77 -6.75 -17.14
C THR A 49 5.45 -8.18 -17.51
N ALA A 50 4.42 -8.79 -16.88
CA ALA A 50 4.18 -10.24 -16.89
C ALA A 50 5.37 -11.08 -16.41
N GLY A 51 6.38 -10.45 -15.78
CA GLY A 51 7.52 -11.15 -15.21
C GLY A 51 7.11 -11.93 -13.95
N ALA A 52 7.58 -13.18 -13.84
CA ALA A 52 7.49 -13.91 -12.58
C ALA A 52 8.38 -13.21 -11.53
N THR A 53 7.86 -13.07 -10.33
CA THR A 53 8.55 -12.36 -9.25
C THR A 53 8.12 -12.86 -7.87
N THR A 54 9.07 -12.82 -6.94
CA THR A 54 8.89 -13.13 -5.53
C THR A 54 9.35 -11.94 -4.69
N LEU A 55 8.42 -11.38 -3.92
CA LEU A 55 8.68 -10.42 -2.87
C LEU A 55 8.86 -11.17 -1.54
N ARG A 56 9.96 -10.92 -0.83
CA ARG A 56 10.13 -11.33 0.57
C ARG A 56 10.21 -10.09 1.46
N ILE A 57 9.45 -10.06 2.53
CA ILE A 57 9.48 -8.99 3.51
C ILE A 57 10.18 -9.54 4.75
N HIS A 58 11.35 -9.00 5.07
CA HIS A 58 12.16 -9.41 6.20
C HIS A 58 12.05 -8.42 7.36
N PRO A 59 12.23 -8.91 8.60
CA PRO A 59 12.36 -8.04 9.76
C PRO A 59 13.52 -7.04 9.60
N ALA A 60 13.36 -5.83 10.11
CA ALA A 60 14.43 -4.83 10.17
C ALA A 60 14.51 -4.16 11.55
N ALA A 61 15.68 -3.60 11.86
CA ALA A 61 15.89 -2.89 13.13
C ALA A 61 15.07 -1.58 13.17
N PRO A 62 14.63 -1.13 14.35
CA PRO A 62 13.94 0.16 14.48
C PRO A 62 14.80 1.31 13.91
N GLY A 63 14.23 2.09 13.00
CA GLY A 63 14.88 3.22 12.35
C GLY A 63 15.45 2.92 10.96
N THR A 64 15.44 1.66 10.52
CA THR A 64 15.81 1.30 9.14
C THR A 64 14.91 1.99 8.11
N GLY A 65 13.63 2.16 8.40
CA GLY A 65 12.63 2.54 7.40
C GLY A 65 12.29 1.37 6.47
N LEU A 66 11.56 1.67 5.40
CA LEU A 66 11.27 0.70 4.35
C LEU A 66 12.30 0.81 3.23
N ILE A 67 12.91 -0.31 2.86
CA ILE A 67 13.87 -0.36 1.76
C ILE A 67 13.55 -1.51 0.82
N LEU A 68 13.76 -1.30 -0.48
CA LEU A 68 13.80 -2.37 -1.47
C LEU A 68 15.23 -2.86 -1.63
N GLN A 69 15.41 -4.17 -1.64
CA GLN A 69 16.69 -4.82 -1.85
C GLN A 69 16.56 -5.85 -2.97
N SER A 70 17.47 -5.85 -3.93
CA SER A 70 17.48 -6.86 -4.99
C SER A 70 18.19 -8.12 -4.50
N THR A 71 17.71 -9.30 -4.92
CA THR A 71 18.42 -10.57 -4.72
C THR A 71 19.78 -10.61 -5.41
N SER A 72 19.97 -9.82 -6.47
CA SER A 72 21.27 -9.54 -7.07
C SER A 72 21.96 -8.39 -6.33
N PRO A 73 23.05 -8.64 -5.56
CA PRO A 73 23.67 -7.60 -4.74
C PRO A 73 24.27 -6.43 -5.54
N SER A 74 24.56 -6.63 -6.83
CA SER A 74 25.09 -5.60 -7.72
C SER A 74 24.09 -4.49 -8.05
N LEU A 75 22.79 -4.73 -7.83
CA LEU A 75 21.72 -3.76 -8.10
C LEU A 75 21.44 -2.81 -6.93
N GLY A 76 22.03 -3.06 -5.76
CA GLY A 76 21.98 -2.20 -4.59
C GLY A 76 20.61 -2.16 -3.89
N ILE A 77 20.40 -1.07 -3.14
CA ILE A 77 19.20 -0.82 -2.34
C ILE A 77 18.48 0.42 -2.89
N ILE A 78 17.15 0.44 -2.82
CA ILE A 78 16.33 1.64 -3.10
C ILE A 78 15.57 2.00 -1.81
N PRO A 79 15.85 3.15 -1.19
CA PRO A 79 15.01 3.65 -0.10
C PRO A 79 13.58 3.89 -0.59
N ILE A 80 12.57 3.43 0.14
CA ILE A 80 11.18 3.76 -0.18
C ILE A 80 10.91 5.19 0.31
N SER A 81 10.76 6.10 -0.64
CA SER A 81 10.63 7.55 -0.41
C SER A 81 10.06 8.22 -1.66
N PRO A 82 9.34 9.36 -1.55
CA PRO A 82 8.92 10.12 -2.72
C PRO A 82 10.09 10.63 -3.56
N LEU A 83 11.29 10.71 -2.98
CA LEU A 83 12.52 11.12 -3.66
C LEU A 83 13.09 10.03 -4.57
N SER A 84 12.79 8.75 -4.30
CA SER A 84 13.21 7.62 -5.11
C SER A 84 12.28 7.34 -6.30
N VAL A 85 11.13 8.03 -6.38
CA VAL A 85 10.14 7.83 -7.45
C VAL A 85 10.64 8.44 -8.76
N THR A 86 10.74 7.63 -9.81
CA THR A 86 11.13 8.09 -11.15
C THR A 86 9.96 8.16 -12.13
N GLU A 87 8.94 7.30 -11.97
CA GLU A 87 7.81 7.19 -12.90
C GLU A 87 6.50 7.00 -12.11
N THR A 88 5.41 7.54 -12.64
CA THR A 88 4.05 7.53 -12.04
C THR A 88 2.95 7.24 -13.07
N ALA A 89 3.34 6.75 -14.24
CA ALA A 89 2.40 6.40 -15.29
C ALA A 89 1.92 4.96 -15.06
N GLN A 90 0.62 4.78 -14.80
CA GLN A 90 -0.05 3.51 -14.49
C GLN A 90 0.34 2.84 -13.16
N ALA A 91 1.51 3.14 -12.59
CA ALA A 91 1.98 2.66 -11.30
C ALA A 91 3.05 3.59 -10.71
N VAL A 92 3.38 3.45 -9.42
CA VAL A 92 4.56 4.10 -8.82
C VAL A 92 5.79 3.24 -9.06
N THR A 93 6.83 3.86 -9.63
CA THR A 93 8.12 3.20 -9.87
C THR A 93 9.23 3.85 -9.05
N LEU A 94 9.95 3.05 -8.26
CA LEU A 94 11.11 3.47 -7.49
C LEU A 94 12.41 3.07 -8.20
N SER A 95 13.45 3.90 -8.10
CA SER A 95 14.76 3.61 -8.70
C SER A 95 15.92 4.20 -7.92
N ASN A 96 17.07 3.51 -7.99
CA ASN A 96 18.38 4.03 -7.59
C ASN A 96 19.31 4.29 -8.80
N GLY A 97 18.76 4.31 -10.02
CA GLY A 97 19.51 4.45 -11.27
C GLY A 97 19.98 3.12 -11.88
N SER A 98 20.44 2.16 -11.07
CA SER A 98 20.83 0.82 -11.54
C SER A 98 19.68 -0.19 -11.58
N TRP A 99 18.67 0.00 -10.74
CA TRP A 99 17.51 -0.88 -10.62
C TRP A 99 16.23 -0.06 -10.56
N LYS A 100 15.14 -0.65 -11.07
CA LYS A 100 13.80 -0.08 -11.09
C LYS A 100 12.81 -1.13 -10.58
N VAL A 101 11.92 -0.70 -9.69
CA VAL A 101 10.84 -1.52 -9.15
C VAL A 101 9.52 -0.82 -9.38
N HIS A 102 8.64 -1.45 -10.14
CA HIS A 102 7.30 -0.98 -10.47
C HIS A 102 6.26 -1.47 -9.46
N THR A 103 5.13 -0.75 -9.38
CA THR A 103 3.88 -1.19 -8.75
C THR A 103 4.02 -1.38 -7.23
N VAL A 104 4.60 -0.41 -6.53
CA VAL A 104 4.84 -0.48 -5.08
C VAL A 104 3.61 -0.13 -4.24
N GLU A 105 2.63 0.55 -4.82
CA GLU A 105 1.47 1.13 -4.14
C GLU A 105 0.67 0.14 -3.29
N HIS A 106 0.38 -1.07 -3.78
CA HIS A 106 -0.49 -2.03 -3.07
C HIS A 106 0.19 -2.62 -1.84
N VAL A 107 1.48 -2.98 -1.96
CA VAL A 107 2.25 -3.45 -0.80
C VAL A 107 2.46 -2.33 0.20
N LEU A 108 2.70 -1.11 -0.24
CA LEU A 108 2.83 0.03 0.67
C LEU A 108 1.51 0.33 1.39
N CYS A 109 0.37 0.15 0.74
CA CYS A 109 -0.93 0.27 1.39
C CYS A 109 -1.11 -0.80 2.47
N ALA A 110 -0.82 -2.07 2.16
CA ALA A 110 -0.87 -3.16 3.14
C ALA A 110 0.06 -2.90 4.34
N MET A 111 1.28 -2.42 4.09
CA MET A 111 2.25 -2.08 5.13
C MET A 111 1.79 -0.88 5.98
N ALA A 112 1.18 0.14 5.36
CA ALA A 112 0.61 1.28 6.08
C ALA A 112 -0.47 0.82 7.06
N VAL A 113 -1.40 0.00 6.59
CA VAL A 113 -2.52 -0.51 7.40
C VAL A 113 -2.03 -1.42 8.52
N ALA A 114 -1.05 -2.29 8.26
CA ALA A 114 -0.41 -3.12 9.28
C ALA A 114 0.47 -2.32 10.26
N GLY A 115 0.85 -1.09 9.92
CA GLY A 115 1.71 -0.22 10.70
C GLY A 115 3.20 -0.53 10.61
N ILE A 116 3.65 -1.21 9.55
CA ILE A 116 5.06 -1.57 9.37
C ILE A 116 5.87 -0.34 8.98
N THR A 117 6.81 0.07 9.82
CA THR A 117 7.69 1.22 9.60
C THR A 117 9.11 0.83 9.20
N ASP A 118 9.51 -0.40 9.51
CA ASP A 118 10.86 -0.92 9.29
C ASP A 118 10.76 -2.30 8.65
N ALA A 119 11.31 -2.45 7.44
CA ALA A 119 11.38 -3.73 6.76
C ALA A 119 12.35 -3.68 5.58
N ILE A 120 12.90 -4.85 5.24
CA ILE A 120 13.64 -5.07 4.00
C ILE A 120 12.73 -5.83 3.05
N LEU A 121 12.34 -5.20 1.95
CA LEU A 121 11.58 -5.81 0.86
C LEU A 121 12.57 -6.35 -0.16
N GLU A 122 12.93 -7.62 -0.04
CA GLU A 122 13.77 -8.32 -1.00
C GLU A 122 12.94 -8.74 -2.23
N LEU A 123 13.40 -8.42 -3.44
CA LEU A 123 12.71 -8.73 -4.69
C LEU A 123 13.67 -9.35 -5.71
N ASP A 124 13.21 -10.37 -6.43
CA ASP A 124 13.97 -11.05 -7.49
C ASP A 124 13.61 -10.60 -8.92
N GLY A 125 12.83 -9.53 -9.04
CA GLY A 125 12.33 -8.97 -10.30
C GLY A 125 12.40 -7.44 -10.34
N THR A 126 11.61 -6.85 -11.24
CA THR A 126 11.51 -5.39 -11.43
C THR A 126 10.11 -4.87 -11.15
N GLU A 127 9.20 -5.69 -10.63
CA GLU A 127 7.82 -5.33 -10.33
C GLU A 127 7.34 -6.14 -9.13
N ILE A 128 6.54 -5.53 -8.24
CA ILE A 128 5.91 -6.24 -7.13
C ILE A 128 4.83 -7.19 -7.69
N PRO A 129 4.68 -8.42 -7.17
CA PRO A 129 3.65 -9.34 -7.65
C PRO A 129 2.25 -8.75 -7.42
N ILE A 130 1.41 -8.78 -8.46
CA ILE A 130 0.07 -8.16 -8.41
C ILE A 130 -0.92 -8.96 -7.57
N LEU A 131 -0.69 -10.27 -7.43
CA LEU A 131 -1.61 -11.21 -6.79
C LEU A 131 -3.02 -11.10 -7.39
N ASP A 132 -4.02 -10.77 -6.58
CA ASP A 132 -5.42 -10.58 -6.99
C ASP A 132 -5.75 -9.13 -7.39
N GLY A 133 -4.74 -8.24 -7.45
CA GLY A 133 -4.91 -6.83 -7.80
C GLY A 133 -5.33 -5.91 -6.66
N ALA A 134 -5.43 -6.43 -5.44
CA ALA A 134 -5.76 -5.67 -4.24
C ALA A 134 -4.62 -5.74 -3.21
N ALA A 135 -4.81 -5.11 -2.04
CA ALA A 135 -3.82 -5.13 -0.95
C ALA A 135 -4.16 -6.17 0.15
N GLY A 136 -5.33 -6.81 0.05
CA GLY A 136 -5.85 -7.74 1.06
C GLY A 136 -4.96 -8.96 1.33
N GLU A 137 -4.49 -9.65 0.29
CA GLU A 137 -3.58 -10.79 0.46
C GLU A 137 -2.24 -10.38 1.07
N LEU A 138 -1.70 -9.23 0.64
CA LEU A 138 -0.46 -8.67 1.18
C LEU A 138 -0.60 -8.37 2.68
N TYR A 139 -1.70 -7.71 3.06
CA TYR A 139 -1.98 -7.40 4.47
C TYR A 139 -2.17 -8.66 5.31
N ARG A 140 -2.98 -9.63 4.85
CA ARG A 140 -3.18 -10.90 5.56
C ARG A 140 -1.87 -11.66 5.75
N GLY A 141 -1.02 -11.69 4.73
CA GLY A 141 0.31 -12.32 4.82
C GLY A 141 1.22 -11.62 5.84
N ILE A 142 1.24 -10.29 5.87
CA ILE A 142 1.97 -9.50 6.87
C ILE A 142 1.46 -9.79 8.28
N MET A 143 0.14 -9.78 8.48
CA MET A 143 -0.46 -10.04 9.79
C MET A 143 -0.24 -11.48 10.26
N ALA A 144 -0.28 -12.45 9.36
CA ALA A 144 -0.02 -13.85 9.66
C ALA A 144 1.44 -14.11 10.05
N ALA A 145 2.39 -13.39 9.45
CA ALA A 145 3.81 -13.41 9.84
C ALA A 145 4.09 -12.75 11.20
N GLY A 146 3.08 -12.10 11.79
CA GLY A 146 3.17 -11.37 13.04
C GLY A 146 3.81 -9.99 12.86
N VAL A 147 3.37 -9.05 13.71
CA VAL A 147 3.93 -7.71 13.80
C VAL A 147 4.69 -7.59 15.11
N GLN A 148 5.96 -7.24 15.04
CA GLN A 148 6.80 -6.96 16.20
C GLN A 148 6.94 -5.45 16.37
N GLU A 149 6.48 -4.95 17.51
CA GLU A 149 6.58 -3.55 17.90
C GLU A 149 7.85 -3.31 18.73
N SER A 150 8.40 -2.11 18.59
CA SER A 150 9.51 -1.61 19.42
C SER A 150 9.04 -0.53 20.39
N ASP A 151 9.90 -0.10 21.30
CA ASP A 151 9.59 0.98 22.26
C ASP A 151 9.73 2.39 21.65
N VAL A 152 9.97 2.50 20.34
CA VAL A 152 10.20 3.79 19.66
C VAL A 152 8.88 4.31 19.08
N VAL A 153 8.36 5.40 19.63
CA VAL A 153 7.12 6.03 19.12
C VAL A 153 7.33 6.60 17.71
N VAL A 154 6.32 6.43 16.85
CA VAL A 154 6.24 7.07 15.53
C VAL A 154 5.36 8.30 15.64
N GLU A 155 6.02 9.46 15.66
CA GLU A 155 5.32 10.73 15.53
C GLU A 155 4.71 10.84 14.14
N PRO A 156 3.38 10.99 14.03
CA PRO A 156 2.74 11.10 12.74
C PRO A 156 3.06 12.47 12.12
N ILE A 157 3.09 12.54 10.80
CA ILE A 157 3.27 13.78 10.07
C ILE A 157 2.05 14.67 10.32
N ARG A 158 2.28 15.85 10.87
CA ARG A 158 1.26 16.88 11.10
C ARG A 158 1.56 18.10 10.25
N LEU A 159 0.55 18.59 9.55
CA LEU A 159 0.68 19.77 8.71
C LEU A 159 0.38 21.03 9.54
N SER A 160 1.20 22.07 9.39
CA SER A 160 0.95 23.38 10.01
C SER A 160 0.05 24.28 9.16
N ALA A 161 -0.06 23.99 7.87
CA ALA A 161 -0.89 24.69 6.89
C ALA A 161 -1.31 23.72 5.76
N PRO A 162 -2.36 24.04 4.99
CA PRO A 162 -2.74 23.24 3.83
C PRO A 162 -1.59 23.13 2.80
N VAL A 163 -1.44 21.93 2.24
CA VAL A 163 -0.50 21.65 1.14
C VAL A 163 -1.32 21.13 -0.04
N TRP A 164 -1.06 21.61 -1.25
CA TRP A 164 -1.82 21.19 -2.42
C TRP A 164 -0.94 21.03 -3.66
N VAL A 165 -1.46 20.24 -4.59
CA VAL A 165 -0.96 20.10 -5.95
C VAL A 165 -2.12 20.18 -6.92
N VAL A 166 -1.91 20.88 -8.03
CA VAL A 166 -2.90 21.06 -9.09
C VAL A 166 -2.21 20.81 -10.42
N LYS A 167 -2.87 20.05 -11.30
CA LYS A 167 -2.45 19.85 -12.67
C LYS A 167 -3.69 19.83 -13.56
N ASP A 168 -3.80 20.81 -14.43
CA ASP A 168 -4.98 21.03 -15.28
C ASP A 168 -6.26 21.11 -14.44
N ASP A 169 -7.20 20.17 -14.64
CA ASP A 169 -8.47 20.06 -13.91
C ASP A 169 -8.42 19.06 -12.73
N LYS A 170 -7.23 18.57 -12.38
CA LYS A 170 -7.01 17.60 -11.30
C LYS A 170 -6.35 18.28 -10.11
N TYR A 171 -6.73 17.88 -8.91
CA TYR A 171 -6.10 18.40 -7.70
C TYR A 171 -6.08 17.40 -6.54
N LEU A 172 -5.14 17.61 -5.65
CA LEU A 172 -5.02 16.92 -4.37
C LEU A 172 -4.61 17.93 -3.30
N VAL A 173 -5.38 18.01 -2.23
CA VAL A 173 -5.17 18.95 -1.12
C VAL A 173 -5.09 18.15 0.18
N ALA A 174 -4.09 18.43 1.00
CA ALA A 174 -3.99 17.94 2.37
C ALA A 174 -4.20 19.11 3.33
N ILE A 175 -5.25 19.03 4.14
CA ILE A 175 -5.60 20.04 5.15
C ILE A 175 -5.20 19.50 6.53
N PRO A 176 -4.58 20.31 7.41
CA PRO A 176 -4.31 19.90 8.79
C PRO A 176 -5.56 19.36 9.49
N ALA A 177 -5.44 18.19 10.14
CA ALA A 177 -6.52 17.56 10.91
C ALA A 177 -5.94 16.71 12.05
N ASP A 178 -6.77 16.39 13.07
CA ASP A 178 -6.43 15.51 14.19
C ASP A 178 -6.82 14.04 13.96
N ASP A 179 -7.48 13.78 12.83
CA ASP A 179 -7.76 12.47 12.28
C ASP A 179 -7.21 12.37 10.85
N PHE A 180 -7.10 11.15 10.34
CA PHE A 180 -6.88 10.94 8.91
C PHE A 180 -8.21 10.69 8.20
N ARG A 181 -8.50 11.51 7.19
CA ARG A 181 -9.78 11.50 6.48
C ARG A 181 -9.56 11.68 5.00
N VAL A 182 -10.40 11.03 4.19
CA VAL A 182 -10.32 11.14 2.73
C VAL A 182 -11.66 11.61 2.17
N THR A 183 -11.59 12.52 1.20
CA THR A 183 -12.66 12.85 0.26
C THR A 183 -12.08 12.67 -1.13
N TYR A 184 -12.43 11.57 -1.79
CA TYR A 184 -11.87 11.22 -3.10
C TYR A 184 -12.98 11.19 -4.14
N THR A 185 -12.89 12.04 -5.15
CA THR A 185 -13.82 12.06 -6.27
C THR A 185 -13.14 11.56 -7.54
N ILE A 186 -13.70 10.51 -8.13
CA ILE A 186 -13.38 10.07 -9.48
C ILE A 186 -14.41 10.64 -10.46
N ASP A 187 -13.96 10.98 -11.67
CA ASP A 187 -14.83 11.48 -12.73
C ASP A 187 -14.31 10.99 -14.09
N PHE A 188 -14.49 9.69 -14.33
CA PHE A 188 -14.21 9.08 -15.62
C PHE A 188 -15.45 9.22 -16.52
N PRO A 189 -15.29 9.39 -17.84
CA PRO A 189 -16.40 9.42 -18.79
C PRO A 189 -16.97 7.99 -19.01
N HIS A 190 -17.51 7.40 -17.94
CA HIS A 190 -18.08 6.06 -17.89
C HIS A 190 -19.27 6.06 -16.91
N PRO A 191 -20.42 5.45 -17.24
CA PRO A 191 -21.63 5.52 -16.44
C PRO A 191 -21.43 5.09 -14.98
N GLU A 192 -20.61 4.08 -14.74
CA GLU A 192 -20.36 3.54 -13.40
C GLU A 192 -19.40 4.39 -12.56
N LEU A 193 -18.57 5.23 -13.19
CA LEU A 193 -17.45 5.92 -12.52
C LEU A 193 -17.58 7.45 -12.51
N LYS A 194 -18.55 8.01 -13.23
CA LYS A 194 -18.71 9.46 -13.37
C LYS A 194 -19.16 10.10 -12.05
N GLY A 195 -18.43 11.12 -11.60
CA GLY A 195 -18.74 11.91 -10.40
C GLY A 195 -18.89 11.15 -9.09
N LYS A 196 -18.30 9.96 -8.95
CA LYS A 196 -18.41 9.16 -7.72
C LYS A 196 -17.45 9.69 -6.66
N THR A 197 -17.91 9.78 -5.42
CA THR A 197 -17.13 10.34 -4.31
C THR A 197 -17.12 9.40 -3.10
N TYR A 198 -15.94 9.11 -2.58
CA TYR A 198 -15.73 8.50 -1.28
C TYR A 198 -15.52 9.60 -0.25
N HIS A 199 -16.15 9.50 0.92
CA HIS A 199 -15.91 10.39 2.05
C HIS A 199 -15.95 9.60 3.35
N GLY A 200 -14.86 9.62 4.12
CA GLY A 200 -14.82 8.90 5.38
C GLY A 200 -13.54 9.16 6.18
N LEU A 201 -13.65 8.99 7.50
CA LEU A 201 -12.50 8.81 8.38
C LEU A 201 -11.87 7.45 8.05
N LEU A 202 -10.55 7.39 8.06
CA LEU A 202 -9.81 6.17 7.79
C LEU A 202 -8.84 5.87 8.94
N ASN A 203 -8.97 4.67 9.48
CA ASN A 203 -8.02 4.05 10.39
C ASN A 203 -7.72 2.63 9.88
N SER A 204 -6.82 1.90 10.54
CA SER A 204 -6.45 0.55 10.07
C SER A 204 -7.62 -0.43 10.03
N GLU A 205 -8.58 -0.35 10.99
CA GLU A 205 -9.75 -1.23 11.03
C GLU A 205 -10.69 -0.97 9.83
N ILE A 206 -10.98 0.30 9.54
CA ILE A 206 -11.81 0.69 8.39
C ILE A 206 -11.11 0.28 7.10
N MET A 207 -9.80 0.52 6.99
CA MET A 207 -9.05 0.10 5.79
C MET A 207 -9.16 -1.41 5.56
N GLU A 208 -9.01 -2.22 6.60
CA GLU A 208 -9.14 -3.67 6.54
C GLU A 208 -10.54 -4.12 6.09
N GLN A 209 -11.59 -3.54 6.68
CA GLN A 209 -12.97 -3.97 6.42
C GLN A 209 -13.50 -3.47 5.07
N GLU A 210 -13.05 -2.30 4.65
CA GLU A 210 -13.73 -1.53 3.61
C GLU A 210 -12.90 -1.24 2.36
N ILE A 211 -11.56 -1.32 2.41
CA ILE A 211 -10.72 -0.79 1.33
C ILE A 211 -9.75 -1.85 0.78
N LEU A 212 -9.13 -2.66 1.63
CA LEU A 212 -8.02 -3.54 1.23
C LEU A 212 -8.36 -4.56 0.15
N GLU A 213 -9.61 -5.01 0.05
CA GLU A 213 -10.02 -5.98 -0.97
C GLU A 213 -10.33 -5.34 -2.34
N ALA A 214 -10.30 -4.01 -2.47
CA ALA A 214 -10.67 -3.35 -3.72
C ALA A 214 -9.59 -3.55 -4.78
N ARG A 215 -9.93 -4.28 -5.86
CA ARG A 215 -8.99 -4.60 -6.94
C ARG A 215 -8.72 -3.42 -7.86
N THR A 216 -7.54 -3.43 -8.47
CA THR A 216 -7.17 -2.50 -9.54
C THR A 216 -8.10 -2.62 -10.73
N PHE A 217 -8.09 -1.62 -11.59
CA PHE A 217 -9.02 -1.57 -12.71
C PHE A 217 -8.45 -0.93 -13.96
N GLY A 218 -8.99 -1.33 -15.11
CA GLY A 218 -8.64 -0.80 -16.41
C GLY A 218 -9.79 -0.88 -17.40
N PHE A 219 -9.72 -0.07 -18.46
CA PHE A 219 -10.71 -0.10 -19.53
C PHE A 219 -10.31 -1.12 -20.60
N LEU A 220 -11.25 -1.96 -21.02
CA LEU A 220 -11.05 -2.98 -22.06
C LEU A 220 -10.52 -2.37 -23.36
N LYS A 221 -11.06 -1.22 -23.76
CA LYS A 221 -10.64 -0.47 -24.96
C LYS A 221 -9.18 0.00 -24.92
N ASP A 222 -8.59 0.14 -23.73
CA ASP A 222 -7.22 0.63 -23.56
C ASP A 222 -6.19 -0.53 -23.50
N VAL A 223 -6.66 -1.78 -23.33
CA VAL A 223 -5.78 -2.95 -23.13
C VAL A 223 -4.83 -3.17 -24.30
N GLU A 224 -5.31 -3.08 -25.55
CA GLU A 224 -4.45 -3.27 -26.72
C GLU A 224 -3.33 -2.25 -26.80
N GLU A 225 -3.63 -0.98 -26.52
CA GLU A 225 -2.65 0.10 -26.57
C GLU A 225 -1.65 0.02 -25.41
N LEU A 226 -2.11 -0.36 -24.21
CA LEU A 226 -1.23 -0.63 -23.08
C LEU A 226 -0.24 -1.75 -23.42
N ARG A 227 -0.73 -2.86 -23.98
CA ARG A 227 0.12 -4.00 -24.34
C ARG A 227 1.12 -3.67 -25.44
N LYS A 228 0.76 -2.84 -26.42
CA LYS A 228 1.72 -2.33 -27.43
C LYS A 228 2.89 -1.57 -26.81
N ARG A 229 2.68 -0.96 -25.64
CA ARG A 229 3.70 -0.23 -24.87
C ARG A 229 4.39 -1.10 -23.82
N GLY A 230 4.12 -2.41 -23.80
CA GLY A 230 4.67 -3.34 -22.80
C GLY A 230 4.04 -3.19 -21.41
N LEU A 231 2.84 -2.62 -21.30
CA LEU A 231 2.10 -2.44 -20.06
C LEU A 231 0.86 -3.35 -20.03
N GLY A 232 0.43 -3.70 -18.82
CA GLY A 232 -0.74 -4.58 -18.62
C GLY A 232 -0.58 -5.98 -19.22
N MET A 233 0.66 -6.47 -19.36
CA MET A 233 0.92 -7.78 -19.95
C MET A 233 0.49 -8.92 -19.03
N GLY A 234 0.55 -8.72 -17.71
CA GLY A 234 0.11 -9.67 -16.68
C GLY A 234 -1.33 -9.46 -16.20
N ALA A 235 -2.03 -8.47 -16.74
CA ALA A 235 -3.40 -8.16 -16.35
C ALA A 235 -4.39 -9.22 -16.86
N SER A 236 -5.29 -9.67 -15.97
CA SER A 236 -6.34 -10.66 -16.21
C SER A 236 -7.60 -10.30 -15.41
N LEU A 237 -8.70 -11.03 -15.62
CA LEU A 237 -9.93 -10.87 -14.82
C LEU A 237 -9.76 -11.34 -13.36
N GLU A 238 -8.72 -12.13 -13.08
CA GLU A 238 -8.41 -12.62 -11.73
C GLU A 238 -7.74 -11.53 -10.89
N ASN A 239 -7.03 -10.60 -11.53
CA ASN A 239 -6.25 -9.57 -10.85
C ASN A 239 -6.63 -8.12 -11.20
N ALA A 240 -7.73 -7.92 -11.95
CA ALA A 240 -8.23 -6.59 -12.26
C ALA A 240 -9.74 -6.59 -12.54
N VAL A 241 -10.40 -5.49 -12.15
CA VAL A 241 -11.73 -5.11 -12.64
C VAL A 241 -11.59 -4.48 -14.02
N VAL A 242 -12.27 -5.04 -15.01
CA VAL A 242 -12.19 -4.60 -16.40
C VAL A 242 -13.50 -3.91 -16.79
N LEU A 243 -13.40 -2.63 -17.16
CA LEU A 243 -14.54 -1.84 -17.61
C LEU A 243 -14.75 -1.98 -19.12
N THR A 244 -16.00 -2.25 -19.51
CA THR A 244 -16.45 -2.13 -20.91
C THR A 244 -16.90 -0.68 -21.16
N ASP A 245 -17.60 -0.42 -22.27
CA ASP A 245 -18.17 0.92 -22.50
C ASP A 245 -19.39 1.23 -21.64
N THR A 246 -20.07 0.19 -21.14
CA THR A 246 -21.37 0.32 -20.46
C THR A 246 -21.43 -0.34 -19.09
N GLY A 247 -20.35 -0.93 -18.59
CA GLY A 247 -20.34 -1.65 -17.33
C GLY A 247 -19.03 -2.39 -17.08
N TYR A 248 -19.13 -3.57 -16.49
CA TYR A 248 -17.98 -4.41 -16.11
C TYR A 248 -17.95 -5.70 -16.92
N LEU A 249 -16.75 -6.23 -17.16
CA LEU A 249 -16.56 -7.55 -17.77
C LEU A 249 -16.50 -8.66 -16.71
N ASN A 250 -16.11 -8.34 -15.48
CA ASN A 250 -16.10 -9.30 -14.37
C ASN A 250 -17.53 -9.65 -13.96
N ASP A 251 -17.76 -10.93 -13.63
CA ASP A 251 -19.07 -11.42 -13.20
C ASP A 251 -19.52 -10.78 -11.87
N ASP A 252 -18.58 -10.59 -10.94
CA ASP A 252 -18.84 -10.01 -9.63
C ASP A 252 -17.78 -8.97 -9.22
N LEU A 253 -18.27 -7.89 -8.61
CA LEU A 253 -17.46 -6.92 -7.88
C LEU A 253 -17.45 -7.26 -6.39
N ARG A 254 -16.33 -6.97 -5.72
CA ARG A 254 -16.21 -7.11 -4.26
C ARG A 254 -16.96 -5.99 -3.53
N TYR A 255 -17.05 -4.83 -4.17
CA TYR A 255 -17.82 -3.68 -3.69
C TYR A 255 -18.57 -3.01 -4.84
N PRO A 256 -19.76 -2.43 -4.61
CA PRO A 256 -20.47 -1.66 -5.65
C PRO A 256 -19.65 -0.49 -6.21
N ASP A 257 -18.76 0.08 -5.40
CA ASP A 257 -17.85 1.19 -5.73
C ASP A 257 -16.37 0.75 -5.71
N GLU A 258 -16.08 -0.50 -6.07
CA GLU A 258 -14.74 -1.11 -5.99
C GLU A 258 -13.63 -0.26 -6.64
N CYS A 259 -13.87 0.29 -7.84
CA CYS A 259 -12.88 1.14 -8.52
C CYS A 259 -12.55 2.43 -7.75
N LEU A 260 -13.55 3.03 -7.07
CA LEU A 260 -13.35 4.22 -6.25
C LEU A 260 -12.60 3.87 -4.96
N ARG A 261 -12.95 2.76 -4.30
CA ARG A 261 -12.21 2.25 -3.13
C ARG A 261 -10.76 1.91 -3.48
N HIS A 262 -10.51 1.38 -4.68
CA HIS A 262 -9.15 1.15 -5.15
C HIS A 262 -8.35 2.46 -5.31
N LYS A 263 -8.98 3.56 -5.76
CA LYS A 263 -8.28 4.86 -5.78
C LYS A 263 -7.93 5.38 -4.39
N VAL A 264 -8.71 5.02 -3.36
CA VAL A 264 -8.35 5.29 -1.95
C VAL A 264 -7.19 4.39 -1.53
N LEU A 265 -7.21 3.10 -1.87
CA LEU A 265 -6.11 2.16 -1.62
C LEU A 265 -4.78 2.68 -2.21
N ASP A 266 -4.78 3.07 -3.49
CA ASP A 266 -3.61 3.66 -4.16
C ASP A 266 -3.11 4.90 -3.42
N LEU A 267 -4.02 5.82 -3.06
CA LEU A 267 -3.67 7.04 -2.34
C LEU A 267 -2.96 6.73 -1.02
N ILE A 268 -3.43 5.73 -0.26
CA ILE A 268 -2.79 5.35 1.00
C ILE A 268 -1.40 4.77 0.74
N GLY A 269 -1.26 3.90 -0.26
CA GLY A 269 0.03 3.33 -0.65
C GLY A 269 1.05 4.39 -1.06
N ASP A 270 0.63 5.33 -1.92
CA ASP A 270 1.48 6.41 -2.41
C ASP A 270 1.88 7.38 -1.30
N LEU A 271 0.95 7.75 -0.42
CA LEU A 271 1.27 8.60 0.73
C LEU A 271 2.19 7.89 1.72
N TYR A 272 2.15 6.56 1.80
CA TYR A 272 3.05 5.80 2.67
C TYR A 272 4.50 5.77 2.20
N LEU A 273 4.81 6.29 1.00
CA LEU A 273 6.18 6.66 0.64
C LEU A 273 6.82 7.61 1.66
N LEU A 274 6.02 8.41 2.39
CA LEU A 274 6.49 9.26 3.49
C LEU A 274 7.08 8.46 4.67
N GLY A 275 6.77 7.16 4.77
CA GLY A 275 7.30 6.24 5.77
C GLY A 275 6.73 6.41 7.18
N ARG A 276 5.71 7.26 7.36
CA ARG A 276 5.01 7.52 8.64
C ARG A 276 3.53 7.83 8.39
N PRO A 277 2.65 7.60 9.38
CA PRO A 277 1.25 8.03 9.30
C PRO A 277 1.13 9.54 9.08
N LEU A 278 0.13 9.97 8.32
CA LEU A 278 -0.20 11.37 8.08
C LEU A 278 -1.49 11.73 8.82
N MET A 279 -1.52 12.86 9.51
CA MET A 279 -2.73 13.44 10.11
C MET A 279 -3.20 14.60 9.24
N ALA A 280 -4.18 14.33 8.38
CA ALA A 280 -4.73 15.30 7.45
C ALA A 280 -6.09 14.86 6.92
N HIS A 281 -6.89 15.85 6.51
CA HIS A 281 -8.00 15.61 5.60
C HIS A 281 -7.49 15.77 4.16
N ILE A 282 -7.45 14.65 3.44
CA ILE A 282 -7.11 14.61 2.03
C ILE A 282 -8.36 14.83 1.17
N ILE A 283 -8.29 15.80 0.26
CA ILE A 283 -9.33 16.10 -0.72
C ILE A 283 -8.74 15.91 -2.11
N ALA A 284 -9.19 14.87 -2.81
CA ALA A 284 -8.71 14.45 -4.11
C ALA A 284 -9.82 14.58 -5.17
N PHE A 285 -9.50 15.18 -6.32
CA PHE A 285 -10.39 15.18 -7.48
C PHE A 285 -9.62 14.74 -8.71
N ARG A 286 -10.01 13.58 -9.26
CA ARG A 286 -9.38 12.93 -10.41
C ARG A 286 -7.86 12.77 -10.24
N ALA A 287 -7.43 12.60 -8.99
CA ALA A 287 -6.03 12.39 -8.64
C ALA A 287 -5.54 10.99 -9.06
N GLY A 288 -4.32 10.68 -8.69
CA GLY A 288 -3.62 9.44 -9.01
C GLY A 288 -2.12 9.63 -8.79
N HIS A 289 -1.35 8.58 -8.99
CA HIS A 289 0.05 8.48 -8.55
C HIS A 289 0.91 9.72 -8.76
N ALA A 290 0.79 10.39 -9.92
CA ALA A 290 1.54 11.61 -10.20
C ALA A 290 1.24 12.76 -9.22
N LEU A 291 -0.03 12.99 -8.87
CA LEU A 291 -0.42 14.01 -7.90
C LEU A 291 -0.13 13.53 -6.47
N ASP A 292 -0.37 12.25 -6.19
CA ASP A 292 -0.20 11.67 -4.85
C ASP A 292 1.28 11.75 -4.42
N VAL A 293 2.20 11.35 -5.30
CA VAL A 293 3.66 11.51 -5.10
C VAL A 293 4.08 12.97 -5.05
N ALA A 294 3.52 13.85 -5.89
CA ALA A 294 3.85 15.27 -5.88
C ALA A 294 3.44 15.94 -4.56
N LEU A 295 2.29 15.56 -4.01
CA LEU A 295 1.88 16.01 -2.68
C LEU A 295 2.86 15.50 -1.61
N GLY A 296 3.24 14.23 -1.64
CA GLY A 296 4.24 13.67 -0.71
C GLY A 296 5.56 14.45 -0.74
N ARG A 297 6.05 14.80 -1.94
CA ARG A 297 7.24 15.66 -2.11
C ARG A 297 7.04 17.05 -1.52
N ASN A 298 5.89 17.68 -1.76
CA ASN A 298 5.58 18.99 -1.20
C ASN A 298 5.47 18.96 0.34
N ILE A 299 4.92 17.89 0.91
CA ILE A 299 4.88 17.71 2.37
C ILE A 299 6.31 17.66 2.91
N ILE A 300 7.18 16.80 2.38
CA ILE A 300 8.59 16.70 2.81
C ILE A 300 9.32 18.05 2.69
N ALA A 301 9.10 18.79 1.61
CA ALA A 301 9.73 20.09 1.39
C ALA A 301 9.31 21.14 2.43
N ASN A 302 8.07 21.05 2.94
CA ASN A 302 7.53 21.98 3.93
C ASN A 302 7.74 21.53 5.40
N LEU A 303 8.17 20.29 5.64
CA LEU A 303 8.58 19.86 6.97
C LEU A 303 9.83 20.62 7.43
N SER A 304 9.76 21.21 8.62
CA SER A 304 10.84 21.95 9.27
C SER A 304 11.20 21.27 10.60
N GLY A 305 12.47 20.97 10.84
CA GLY A 305 12.93 20.36 12.11
C GLY A 305 12.60 18.88 12.30
N ASP A 306 12.23 18.18 11.22
CA ASP A 306 11.82 16.76 11.22
C ASP A 306 12.93 15.86 10.66
N GLU A 307 13.06 14.63 11.14
CA GLU A 307 14.03 13.61 10.66
C GLU A 307 13.96 13.36 9.13
N LEU A 308 12.78 13.53 8.50
CA LEU A 308 12.63 13.40 7.04
C LEU A 308 13.34 14.53 6.28
N ALA A 309 13.61 15.68 6.92
CA ALA A 309 14.40 16.76 6.33
C ALA A 309 15.89 16.38 6.20
N GLY A 310 16.37 15.41 6.98
CA GLY A 310 17.74 14.89 6.89
C GLY A 310 18.00 14.05 5.64
N ARG A 311 16.96 13.53 4.98
CA ARG A 311 17.05 12.75 3.73
C ARG A 311 17.17 13.60 2.46
N ARG A 312 17.41 14.91 2.61
CA ARG A 312 17.51 15.90 1.52
C ARG A 312 18.85 15.85 0.76
N ASN A 313 19.81 15.03 1.18
CA ASN A 313 21.13 14.91 0.57
C ASN A 313 21.49 13.46 0.27
#